data_AF-W2WM58-F1
#
_entry.id   AF-W2WM58-F1
#
_cell.length_a   1.000
_cell.length_b   1.000
_cell.length_c   1.000
_cell.angle_alpha   90.00
_cell.angle_beta   90.00
_cell.angle_gamma   90.00
#
_symmetry.space_group_name_H-M   'P 1'
#
loop_
_entity.id
_entity.type
_entity.pdbx_description
1 polymer ?
#
loop_
_entity_poly.entity_id
_entity_poly.type
_entity_poly.pdbx_seq_one_letter_code
_entity_poly.pdbx_strand_id
1 'polypeptide(L)'
;MVLGKASFTAIAASAMLASIVKGHGYMSVPKVEFTFNGDTTQYMATIEASSSGFSGNFGQSPTDNTANFNKGFAASKYSSLKEFMTDKMVLVSKDFTKECGYTNPDETPQPVPETYVEWSHGSGEGFTASHEGPCEVWCDDTRVFQDDNCPKNFPTAPAKLPYDHDACLGSSRLSIYWIALHSPSWQVYINCAALEKTTSTGAKSKFAVGGSSGGAGNSTTPATDSSSSEQTTDSSSSTEQTTDAPTAQTTDAPTSTEAPSTPSSPATDAPSTPSSPATDAPAPTEAPATESPVVTPAADTGASQTSDTSKCSVRRRRRN
;
A
#
# COMPACT_ATOMS: atom_id res chain seq x y z
N MET A 1 38.63 -58.71 -12.50
CA MET A 1 38.16 -57.66 -13.44
C MET A 1 36.88 -58.19 -14.06
N VAL A 2 35.71 -57.55 -14.03
CA VAL A 2 35.37 -56.12 -13.91
C VAL A 2 34.06 -56.00 -13.12
N LEU A 3 34.03 -55.04 -12.19
CA LEU A 3 32.87 -54.64 -11.37
C LEU A 3 31.75 -54.06 -12.24
N GLY A 4 30.50 -54.40 -11.89
CA GLY A 4 29.29 -53.85 -12.48
C GLY A 4 29.16 -52.34 -12.24
N LYS A 5 28.76 -51.62 -13.28
CA LYS A 5 28.41 -50.19 -13.21
C LYS A 5 26.91 -50.04 -12.99
N ALA A 6 26.51 -49.78 -11.76
CA ALA A 6 25.22 -49.18 -11.46
C ALA A 6 25.26 -47.71 -11.89
N SER A 7 24.39 -47.31 -12.80
CA SER A 7 24.20 -45.91 -13.17
C SER A 7 23.26 -45.26 -12.16
N PHE A 8 23.78 -44.35 -11.35
CA PHE A 8 22.98 -43.48 -10.50
C PHE A 8 22.61 -42.22 -11.29
N THR A 9 21.35 -42.13 -11.71
CA THR A 9 20.76 -40.90 -12.26
C THR A 9 20.41 -39.98 -11.09
N ALA A 10 21.27 -38.99 -10.82
CA ALA A 10 20.97 -37.94 -9.85
C ALA A 10 20.10 -36.86 -10.52
N ILE A 11 18.81 -36.84 -10.22
CA ILE A 11 17.93 -35.71 -10.55
C ILE A 11 18.17 -34.64 -9.49
N ALA A 12 18.92 -33.60 -9.83
CA ALA A 12 19.04 -32.42 -8.98
C ALA A 12 17.76 -31.60 -9.09
N ALA A 13 16.86 -31.74 -8.12
CA ALA A 13 15.72 -30.84 -7.96
C ALA A 13 16.21 -29.50 -7.38
N SER A 14 16.43 -28.51 -8.24
CA SER A 14 16.65 -27.13 -7.80
C SER A 14 15.34 -26.58 -7.25
N ALA A 15 15.19 -26.59 -5.92
CA ALA A 15 14.12 -25.87 -5.26
C ALA A 15 14.35 -24.37 -5.44
N MET A 16 13.59 -23.73 -6.34
CA MET A 16 13.48 -22.28 -6.37
C MET A 16 12.79 -21.84 -5.07
N LEU A 17 13.57 -21.39 -4.10
CA LEU A 17 13.03 -20.60 -2.99
C LEU A 17 12.56 -19.28 -3.59
N ALA A 18 11.27 -19.19 -3.90
CA ALA A 18 10.64 -17.90 -4.15
C ALA A 18 10.80 -17.08 -2.87
N SER A 19 11.74 -16.15 -2.87
CA SER A 19 11.77 -15.06 -1.91
C SER A 19 10.42 -14.35 -2.04
N ILE A 20 9.52 -14.62 -1.10
CA ILE A 20 8.31 -13.83 -0.89
C ILE A 20 8.78 -12.44 -0.50
N VAL A 21 8.99 -11.60 -1.52
CA VAL A 21 9.23 -10.17 -1.33
C VAL A 21 7.97 -9.64 -0.65
N LYS A 22 8.08 -9.35 0.64
CA LYS A 22 7.00 -8.82 1.49
C LYS A 22 6.86 -7.32 1.20
N GLY A 23 6.59 -6.95 -0.05
CA GLY A 23 6.46 -5.56 -0.52
C GLY A 23 5.07 -4.95 -0.29
N HIS A 24 4.22 -5.67 0.43
CA HIS A 24 2.80 -5.41 0.60
C HIS A 24 2.56 -4.98 2.05
N GLY A 25 1.41 -4.37 2.41
CA GLY A 25 1.18 -3.89 3.78
C GLY A 25 -0.30 -3.76 4.15
N TYR A 26 -0.56 -3.19 5.31
CA TYR A 26 -1.91 -2.94 5.82
C TYR A 26 -1.96 -1.70 6.71
N MET A 27 -3.18 -1.21 6.95
CA MET A 27 -3.46 -0.13 7.90
C MET A 27 -3.32 -0.64 9.34
N SER A 28 -2.27 -0.20 10.05
CA SER A 28 -2.01 -0.59 11.44
C SER A 28 -2.68 0.33 12.46
N VAL A 29 -2.95 1.59 12.08
CA VAL A 29 -3.69 2.56 12.90
C VAL A 29 -4.68 3.31 12.00
N PRO A 30 -6.00 3.31 12.30
CA PRO A 30 -6.63 2.48 13.32
C PRO A 30 -6.43 0.98 13.01
N LYS A 31 -6.46 0.14 14.04
CA LYS A 31 -6.24 -1.30 13.87
C LYS A 31 -7.35 -1.90 13.03
N VAL A 32 -7.00 -2.77 12.08
CA VAL A 32 -7.96 -3.53 11.28
C VAL A 32 -8.06 -5.00 11.72
N GLU A 33 -9.22 -5.60 11.49
CA GLU A 33 -9.49 -7.02 11.54
C GLU A 33 -9.58 -7.59 10.12
N PHE A 34 -8.89 -8.68 9.84
CA PHE A 34 -8.86 -9.31 8.52
C PHE A 34 -9.97 -10.36 8.39
N THR A 35 -10.60 -10.46 7.22
CA THR A 35 -11.71 -11.40 6.95
C THR A 35 -11.25 -12.78 6.49
N PHE A 36 -9.93 -13.01 6.40
CA PHE A 36 -9.36 -14.26 5.91
C PHE A 36 -8.09 -14.62 6.69
N ASN A 37 -7.70 -15.90 6.58
CA ASN A 37 -6.43 -16.39 7.11
C ASN A 37 -5.43 -16.55 5.95
N GLY A 38 -4.33 -15.81 5.99
CA GLY A 38 -3.29 -15.84 4.96
C GLY A 38 -2.35 -14.64 5.06
N ASP A 39 -1.75 -14.24 3.94
CA ASP A 39 -0.85 -13.08 3.93
C ASP A 39 -1.66 -11.77 3.99
N THR A 40 -1.81 -11.22 5.20
CA THR A 40 -2.56 -9.99 5.46
C THR A 40 -1.94 -8.74 4.84
N THR A 41 -0.72 -8.87 4.32
CA THR A 41 -0.04 -7.78 3.63
C THR A 41 -0.47 -7.67 2.17
N GLN A 42 -0.96 -8.73 1.53
CA GLN A 42 -1.17 -8.82 0.07
C GLN A 42 -2.07 -7.72 -0.54
N TYR A 43 -1.93 -7.46 -1.85
CA TYR A 43 -2.88 -6.59 -2.56
C TYR A 43 -4.26 -7.26 -2.71
N MET A 44 -5.32 -6.44 -2.73
CA MET A 44 -6.72 -6.93 -2.82
C MET A 44 -7.29 -6.96 -4.24
N ALA A 45 -6.72 -6.18 -5.15
CA ALA A 45 -7.15 -6.13 -6.54
C ALA A 45 -6.01 -5.71 -7.46
N THR A 46 -6.21 -5.90 -8.75
CA THR A 46 -5.32 -5.36 -9.79
C THR A 46 -6.05 -4.38 -10.70
N ILE A 47 -5.28 -3.48 -11.30
CA ILE A 47 -5.71 -2.65 -12.43
C ILE A 47 -4.64 -2.78 -13.50
N GLU A 48 -5.01 -3.25 -14.69
CA GLU A 48 -4.09 -3.27 -15.83
C GLU A 48 -3.94 -1.86 -16.41
N ALA A 49 -2.71 -1.40 -16.58
CA ALA A 49 -2.43 -0.09 -17.16
C ALA A 49 -3.11 0.10 -18.53
N SER A 50 -3.22 -0.98 -19.31
CA SER A 50 -3.88 -0.99 -20.61
C SER A 50 -5.40 -0.78 -20.54
N SER A 51 -6.05 -1.09 -19.42
CA SER A 51 -7.49 -0.89 -19.20
C SER A 51 -7.81 0.37 -18.40
N SER A 52 -6.79 1.04 -17.84
CA SER A 52 -6.95 2.27 -17.06
C SER A 52 -7.54 3.43 -17.86
N GLY A 53 -7.30 3.47 -19.17
CA GLY A 53 -7.58 4.61 -20.04
C GLY A 53 -6.51 5.71 -20.00
N PHE A 54 -5.40 5.49 -19.28
CA PHE A 54 -4.30 6.44 -19.19
C PHE A 54 -3.25 6.15 -20.28
N SER A 55 -2.80 7.22 -20.94
CA SER A 55 -1.67 7.17 -21.86
C SER A 55 -0.36 7.25 -21.08
N GLY A 56 0.62 6.40 -21.39
CA GLY A 56 1.94 6.44 -20.78
C GLY A 56 2.68 5.12 -20.94
N ASN A 57 3.97 5.12 -20.63
CA ASN A 57 4.74 3.89 -20.48
C ASN A 57 4.77 3.51 -19.00
N PHE A 58 4.25 2.33 -18.67
CA PHE A 58 4.12 1.83 -17.31
C PHE A 58 5.03 0.61 -17.03
N GLY A 59 5.99 0.36 -17.91
CA GLY A 59 7.04 -0.66 -17.73
C GLY A 59 8.39 -0.03 -17.37
N GLN A 60 8.40 1.12 -16.70
CA GLN A 60 9.62 1.85 -16.31
C GLN A 60 9.85 1.77 -14.80
N SER A 61 10.68 2.66 -14.25
CA SER A 61 10.91 2.73 -12.81
C SER A 61 9.62 3.07 -12.05
N PRO A 62 9.47 2.68 -10.76
CA PRO A 62 8.31 3.05 -9.95
C PRO A 62 8.05 4.57 -9.92
N THR A 63 9.11 5.39 -9.85
CA THR A 63 9.00 6.86 -9.92
C THR A 63 8.41 7.32 -11.26
N ASP A 64 8.90 6.82 -12.39
CA ASP A 64 8.41 7.22 -13.73
C ASP A 64 6.98 6.74 -13.98
N ASN A 65 6.65 5.52 -13.56
CA ASN A 65 5.29 4.98 -13.65
C ASN A 65 4.32 5.82 -12.81
N THR A 66 4.73 6.24 -11.60
CA THR A 66 3.95 7.13 -10.73
C THR A 66 3.73 8.50 -11.38
N ALA A 67 4.76 9.09 -11.98
CA ALA A 67 4.61 10.36 -12.71
C ALA A 67 3.65 10.23 -13.90
N ASN A 68 3.74 9.14 -14.68
CA ASN A 68 2.84 8.87 -15.80
C ASN A 68 1.39 8.63 -15.33
N PHE A 69 1.20 7.91 -14.22
CA PHE A 69 -0.11 7.69 -13.63
C PHE A 69 -0.71 9.02 -13.19
N ASN A 70 0.02 9.83 -12.42
CA ASN A 70 -0.48 11.11 -11.91
C ASN A 70 -0.86 12.07 -13.05
N LYS A 71 -0.07 12.09 -14.13
CA LYS A 71 -0.41 12.84 -15.35
C LYS A 71 -1.70 12.34 -16.00
N GLY A 72 -1.86 11.02 -16.14
CA GLY A 72 -3.07 10.41 -16.71
C GLY A 72 -4.31 10.64 -15.84
N PHE A 73 -4.16 10.46 -14.53
CA PHE A 73 -5.19 10.65 -13.53
C PHE A 73 -5.68 12.10 -13.48
N ALA A 74 -4.76 13.08 -13.48
CA ALA A 74 -5.11 14.50 -13.52
C ALA A 74 -5.86 14.93 -14.80
N ALA A 75 -5.64 14.24 -15.91
CA ALA A 75 -6.36 14.46 -17.17
C ALA A 75 -7.66 13.64 -17.29
N SER A 76 -7.96 12.81 -16.28
CA SER A 76 -9.10 11.90 -16.30
C SER A 76 -10.38 12.56 -15.80
N LYS A 77 -11.48 11.80 -15.88
CA LYS A 77 -12.78 12.18 -15.31
C LYS A 77 -12.90 11.95 -13.80
N TYR A 78 -11.98 11.20 -13.21
CA TYR A 78 -12.10 10.78 -11.82
C TYR A 78 -11.69 11.92 -10.90
N SER A 79 -12.51 12.16 -9.88
CA SER A 79 -12.27 13.19 -8.87
C SER A 79 -11.35 12.71 -7.74
N SER A 80 -11.21 11.39 -7.60
CA SER A 80 -10.43 10.75 -6.54
C SER A 80 -9.87 9.39 -6.96
N LEU A 81 -8.82 8.97 -6.25
CA LEU A 81 -8.22 7.65 -6.42
C LEU A 81 -9.23 6.56 -6.00
N LYS A 82 -9.99 6.77 -4.92
CA LYS A 82 -11.10 5.90 -4.51
C LYS A 82 -12.07 5.64 -5.67
N GLU A 83 -12.52 6.69 -6.37
CA GLU A 83 -13.44 6.58 -7.51
C GLU A 83 -12.82 5.80 -8.67
N PHE A 84 -11.59 6.15 -9.05
CA PHE A 84 -10.84 5.47 -10.10
C PHE A 84 -10.67 3.97 -9.82
N MET A 85 -10.20 3.62 -8.62
CA MET A 85 -9.97 2.22 -8.26
C MET A 85 -11.28 1.43 -8.22
N THR A 86 -12.34 2.00 -7.67
CA THR A 86 -13.66 1.35 -7.62
C THR A 86 -14.19 1.02 -9.03
N ASP A 87 -13.98 1.91 -10.00
CA ASP A 87 -14.37 1.70 -11.40
C ASP A 87 -13.52 0.64 -12.10
N LYS A 88 -12.19 0.65 -11.91
CA LYS A 88 -11.25 -0.13 -12.73
C LYS A 88 -10.81 -1.46 -12.15
N MET A 89 -10.83 -1.62 -10.84
CA MET A 89 -10.15 -2.74 -10.21
C MET A 89 -10.86 -4.07 -10.43
N VAL A 90 -10.05 -5.12 -10.55
CA VAL A 90 -10.47 -6.52 -10.60
C VAL A 90 -9.97 -7.19 -9.32
N LEU A 91 -10.90 -7.67 -8.50
CA LEU A 91 -10.59 -8.33 -7.24
C LEU A 91 -9.81 -9.62 -7.50
N VAL A 92 -8.74 -9.85 -6.71
CA VAL A 92 -7.96 -11.10 -6.80
C VAL A 92 -8.68 -12.29 -6.17
N SER A 93 -9.65 -12.01 -5.29
CA SER A 93 -10.50 -12.99 -4.64
C SER A 93 -11.95 -12.51 -4.64
N LYS A 94 -12.87 -13.45 -4.83
CA LYS A 94 -14.32 -13.22 -4.71
C LYS A 94 -14.78 -12.89 -3.29
N ASP A 95 -13.95 -13.21 -2.30
CA ASP A 95 -14.26 -12.99 -0.88
C ASP A 95 -13.83 -11.59 -0.42
N PHE A 96 -13.19 -10.81 -1.31
CA PHE A 96 -12.82 -9.42 -1.05
C PHE A 96 -13.92 -8.49 -1.54
N THR A 97 -13.95 -7.28 -0.99
CA THR A 97 -14.94 -6.25 -1.30
C THR A 97 -14.29 -5.04 -1.93
N LYS A 98 -15.03 -4.27 -2.72
CA LYS A 98 -14.50 -3.03 -3.30
C LYS A 98 -14.34 -1.92 -2.25
N GLU A 99 -15.14 -2.01 -1.21
CA GLU A 99 -15.27 -1.00 -0.17
C GLU A 99 -14.14 -1.12 0.84
N CYS A 100 -13.82 -2.33 1.30
CA CYS A 100 -12.88 -2.57 2.39
C CYS A 100 -11.86 -3.69 2.13
N GLY A 101 -11.72 -4.11 0.87
CA GLY A 101 -10.80 -5.18 0.51
C GLY A 101 -11.10 -6.43 1.30
N TYR A 102 -10.13 -6.84 2.12
CA TYR A 102 -10.18 -8.02 2.96
C TYR A 102 -10.19 -7.68 4.46
N THR A 103 -10.60 -6.46 4.82
CA THR A 103 -10.79 -6.01 6.21
C THR A 103 -12.27 -6.01 6.57
N ASN A 104 -12.57 -6.29 7.85
CA ASN A 104 -13.92 -6.38 8.37
C ASN A 104 -14.48 -4.98 8.66
N PRO A 105 -15.46 -4.47 7.88
CA PRO A 105 -16.05 -3.16 8.14
C PRO A 105 -16.94 -3.13 9.39
N ASP A 106 -17.33 -4.29 9.91
CA ASP A 106 -18.20 -4.48 11.07
C ASP A 106 -17.40 -4.96 12.30
N GLU A 107 -16.08 -4.75 12.30
CA GLU A 107 -15.22 -5.07 13.43
C GLU A 107 -15.60 -4.28 14.69
N THR A 108 -14.96 -4.62 15.81
CA THR A 108 -15.07 -3.79 17.02
C THR A 108 -14.55 -2.38 16.70
N PRO A 109 -15.38 -1.33 16.83
CA PRO A 109 -14.99 0.03 16.49
C PRO A 109 -13.70 0.47 17.20
N GLN A 110 -12.82 1.13 16.45
CA GLN A 110 -11.56 1.69 16.93
C GLN A 110 -11.72 3.18 17.25
N PRO A 111 -10.96 3.72 18.20
CA PRO A 111 -10.90 5.16 18.39
C PRO A 111 -10.39 5.85 17.11
N VAL A 112 -10.88 7.06 16.85
CA VAL A 112 -10.35 7.92 15.79
C VAL A 112 -8.87 8.21 16.10
N PRO A 113 -7.91 7.94 15.19
CA PRO A 113 -6.49 8.14 15.49
C PRO A 113 -6.15 9.59 15.81
N GLU A 114 -5.49 9.87 16.92
CA GLU A 114 -5.29 11.26 17.35
C GLU A 114 -4.45 12.11 16.39
N THR A 115 -3.52 11.51 15.64
CA THR A 115 -2.56 12.29 14.81
C THR A 115 -2.32 11.70 13.43
N TYR A 116 -2.15 10.37 13.34
CA TYR A 116 -1.75 9.73 12.10
C TYR A 116 -2.62 8.51 11.83
N VAL A 117 -2.93 8.31 10.55
CA VAL A 117 -3.22 6.98 10.03
C VAL A 117 -1.88 6.32 9.73
N GLU A 118 -1.71 5.08 10.18
CA GLU A 118 -0.45 4.36 10.00
C GLU A 118 -0.60 3.19 9.04
N TRP A 119 0.36 3.09 8.12
CA TRP A 119 0.52 1.96 7.22
C TRP A 119 1.77 1.17 7.59
N SER A 120 1.67 -0.16 7.63
CA SER A 120 2.77 -1.03 8.03
C SER A 120 2.85 -2.32 7.21
N HIS A 121 4.05 -2.89 7.10
CA HIS A 121 4.27 -4.23 6.55
C HIS A 121 4.88 -5.24 7.52
N GLY A 122 4.74 -5.01 8.84
CA GLY A 122 5.32 -5.86 9.87
C GLY A 122 6.02 -5.04 10.95
N SER A 123 6.83 -5.69 11.79
CA SER A 123 7.49 -5.03 12.91
C SER A 123 8.49 -3.97 12.46
N GLY A 124 8.05 -2.71 12.43
CA GLY A 124 8.91 -1.56 12.15
C GLY A 124 9.16 -1.33 10.66
N GLU A 125 8.17 -1.61 9.81
CA GLU A 125 8.25 -1.37 8.36
C GLU A 125 7.01 -0.60 7.85
N GLY A 126 7.19 0.32 6.90
CA GLY A 126 6.17 1.26 6.38
C GLY A 126 5.69 0.91 4.97
N PHE A 127 5.58 1.90 4.08
CA PHE A 127 5.40 1.60 2.65
C PHE A 127 6.71 1.05 2.05
N THR A 128 6.61 0.07 1.16
CA THR A 128 7.78 -0.44 0.46
C THR A 128 8.21 0.53 -0.63
N ALA A 129 9.47 0.98 -0.60
CA ALA A 129 10.00 2.00 -1.52
C ALA A 129 9.92 1.61 -3.01
N SER A 130 9.92 0.32 -3.34
CA SER A 130 9.76 -0.13 -4.73
C SER A 130 8.32 -0.07 -5.23
N HIS A 131 7.34 0.18 -4.36
CA HIS A 131 5.90 0.16 -4.66
C HIS A 131 5.31 1.59 -4.76
N GLU A 132 6.05 2.53 -5.33
CA GLU A 132 5.60 3.93 -5.47
C GLU A 132 4.21 4.06 -6.10
N GLY A 133 3.46 5.07 -5.63
CA GLY A 133 2.15 5.43 -6.15
C GLY A 133 1.32 6.25 -5.15
N PRO A 134 0.22 6.85 -5.62
CA PRO A 134 -0.61 7.75 -4.82
C PRO A 134 -1.43 6.99 -3.77
N CYS A 135 -1.81 7.70 -2.71
CA CYS A 135 -2.74 7.19 -1.71
C CYS A 135 -3.70 8.26 -1.19
N GLU A 136 -4.83 7.81 -0.63
CA GLU A 136 -5.86 8.63 0.00
C GLU A 136 -6.33 8.02 1.31
N VAL A 137 -6.75 8.86 2.26
CA VAL A 137 -7.50 8.43 3.45
C VAL A 137 -8.87 9.11 3.44
N TRP A 138 -9.89 8.36 3.81
CA TRP A 138 -11.28 8.77 3.85
C TRP A 138 -11.90 8.46 5.20
N CYS A 139 -12.74 9.37 5.68
CA CYS A 139 -13.68 9.10 6.75
C CYS A 139 -15.10 9.18 6.19
N ASP A 140 -15.78 8.04 6.15
CA ASP A 140 -17.01 7.81 5.37
C ASP A 140 -16.87 8.32 3.92
N ASP A 141 -17.56 9.41 3.59
CA ASP A 141 -17.57 10.04 2.27
C ASP A 141 -16.69 11.30 2.17
N THR A 142 -15.96 11.63 3.23
CA THR A 142 -15.04 12.79 3.27
C THR A 142 -13.61 12.32 3.10
N ARG A 143 -12.94 12.75 2.02
CA ARG A 143 -11.49 12.57 1.89
C ARG A 143 -10.79 13.48 2.89
N VAL A 144 -9.94 12.90 3.73
CA VAL A 144 -9.24 13.58 4.84
C VAL A 144 -7.71 13.60 4.67
N PHE A 145 -7.20 12.93 3.65
CA PHE A 145 -5.81 12.99 3.21
C PHE A 145 -5.67 12.55 1.75
N GLN A 146 -4.69 13.13 1.05
CA GLN A 146 -4.25 12.67 -0.27
C GLN A 146 -2.77 13.02 -0.46
N ASP A 147 -2.04 12.12 -1.10
CA ASP A 147 -0.69 12.39 -1.61
C ASP A 147 -0.42 11.62 -2.91
N ASP A 148 0.41 12.20 -3.77
CA ASP A 148 0.70 11.72 -5.13
C ASP A 148 1.71 10.55 -5.15
N ASN A 149 2.44 10.33 -4.05
CA ASN A 149 3.42 9.25 -3.90
C ASN A 149 3.73 8.96 -2.43
N CYS A 150 2.86 8.20 -1.78
CA CYS A 150 2.96 7.94 -0.34
C CYS A 150 4.23 7.18 0.08
N PRO A 151 4.71 6.15 -0.66
CA PRO A 151 5.95 5.47 -0.33
C PRO A 151 7.18 6.39 -0.32
N LYS A 152 7.20 7.39 -1.20
CA LYS A 152 8.30 8.37 -1.29
C LYS A 152 8.21 9.44 -0.21
N ASN A 153 7.01 9.96 0.06
CA ASN A 153 6.82 11.12 0.92
C ASN A 153 6.67 10.76 2.41
N PHE A 154 6.30 9.51 2.72
CA PHE A 154 6.14 9.01 4.10
C PHE A 154 6.97 7.73 4.33
N PRO A 155 8.32 7.82 4.26
CA PRO A 155 9.21 6.65 4.29
C PRO A 155 9.42 6.08 5.71
N THR A 156 8.74 6.63 6.72
CA THR A 156 8.88 6.15 8.10
C THR A 156 8.30 4.75 8.24
N ALA A 157 8.65 4.09 9.34
CA ALA A 157 8.24 2.73 9.60
C ALA A 157 7.71 2.57 11.04
N PRO A 158 6.38 2.46 11.24
CA PRO A 158 5.33 2.52 10.23
C PRO A 158 5.27 3.88 9.51
N ALA A 159 4.66 3.90 8.33
CA ALA A 159 4.44 5.14 7.59
C ALA A 159 3.36 5.95 8.31
N LYS A 160 3.63 7.23 8.56
CA LYS A 160 2.72 8.12 9.32
C LYS A 160 2.08 9.12 8.38
N LEU A 161 0.79 8.92 8.09
CA LEU A 161 0.02 9.78 7.20
C LEU A 161 -0.73 10.82 8.03
N PRO A 162 -0.37 12.12 7.93
CA PRO A 162 -1.16 13.17 8.55
C PRO A 162 -2.53 13.20 7.87
N TYR A 163 -3.56 13.62 8.58
CA TYR A 163 -4.89 13.74 7.99
C TYR A 163 -5.68 14.82 8.73
N ASP A 164 -6.76 15.29 8.13
CA ASP A 164 -7.64 16.26 8.76
C ASP A 164 -8.53 15.58 9.81
N HIS A 165 -7.94 15.30 10.98
CA HIS A 165 -8.58 14.61 12.12
C HIS A 165 -9.98 15.15 12.45
N ASP A 166 -10.12 16.46 12.59
CA ASP A 166 -11.39 17.06 13.03
C ASP A 166 -12.50 16.88 11.99
N ALA A 167 -12.14 16.78 10.70
CA ALA A 167 -13.09 16.47 9.63
C ALA A 167 -13.52 15.00 9.63
N CYS A 168 -12.79 14.13 10.33
CA CYS A 168 -13.12 12.72 10.53
C CYS A 168 -14.07 12.49 11.71
N LEU A 169 -14.10 13.41 12.69
CA LEU A 169 -14.97 13.27 13.87
C LEU A 169 -16.45 13.19 13.48
N GLY A 170 -17.17 12.24 14.07
CA GLY A 170 -18.54 11.88 13.75
C GLY A 170 -18.70 10.81 12.66
N SER A 171 -17.61 10.40 12.01
CA SER A 171 -17.64 9.35 10.98
C SER A 171 -17.75 7.96 11.59
N SER A 172 -18.25 7.01 10.80
CA SER A 172 -18.41 5.61 11.20
C SER A 172 -17.29 4.68 10.73
N ARG A 173 -16.55 5.08 9.69
CA ARG A 173 -15.50 4.28 9.08
C ARG A 173 -14.34 5.13 8.61
N LEU A 174 -13.13 4.64 8.79
CA LEU A 174 -11.93 5.14 8.15
C LEU A 174 -11.46 4.14 7.09
N SER A 175 -11.07 4.64 5.92
CA SER A 175 -10.57 3.81 4.82
C SER A 175 -9.29 4.41 4.24
N ILE A 176 -8.28 3.56 3.98
CA ILE A 176 -7.10 3.93 3.21
C ILE A 176 -7.13 3.24 1.85
N TYR A 177 -6.72 3.99 0.83
CA TYR A 177 -6.67 3.61 -0.57
C TYR A 177 -5.25 3.86 -1.07
N TRP A 178 -4.54 2.83 -1.52
CA TRP A 178 -3.20 2.95 -2.10
C TRP A 178 -3.09 2.09 -3.35
N ILE A 179 -2.41 2.61 -4.37
CA ILE A 179 -2.09 1.87 -5.59
C ILE A 179 -0.57 1.85 -5.78
N ALA A 180 0.00 0.66 -5.99
CA ALA A 180 1.41 0.50 -6.30
C ALA A 180 1.62 0.30 -7.80
N LEU A 181 2.53 1.10 -8.37
CA LEU A 181 2.70 1.29 -9.82
C LEU A 181 4.04 0.72 -10.32
N HIS A 182 4.60 -0.26 -9.62
CA HIS A 182 5.93 -0.82 -9.92
C HIS A 182 5.97 -1.70 -11.18
N SER A 183 4.81 -2.04 -11.75
CA SER A 183 4.69 -2.81 -12.99
C SER A 183 3.46 -2.35 -13.80
N PRO A 184 3.26 -2.78 -15.06
CA PRO A 184 2.05 -2.49 -15.82
C PRO A 184 0.76 -3.08 -15.24
N SER A 185 0.85 -4.12 -14.40
CA SER A 185 -0.27 -4.61 -13.59
C SER A 185 -0.17 -3.95 -12.22
N TRP A 186 -1.00 -2.94 -11.99
CA TRP A 186 -0.98 -2.15 -10.76
C TRP A 186 -1.65 -2.91 -9.64
N GLN A 187 -1.07 -2.83 -8.45
CA GLN A 187 -1.60 -3.49 -7.26
C GLN A 187 -2.40 -2.51 -6.42
N VAL A 188 -3.63 -2.88 -6.07
CA VAL A 188 -4.55 -2.06 -5.29
C VAL A 188 -4.63 -2.56 -3.85
N TYR A 189 -4.56 -1.62 -2.92
CA TYR A 189 -4.65 -1.84 -1.48
C TYR A 189 -5.77 -0.99 -0.91
N ILE A 190 -6.73 -1.66 -0.28
CA ILE A 190 -7.86 -1.03 0.39
C ILE A 190 -8.02 -1.70 1.74
N ASN A 191 -7.96 -0.91 2.80
CA ASN A 191 -8.26 -1.34 4.16
C ASN A 191 -9.23 -0.35 4.79
N CYS A 192 -10.11 -0.86 5.65
CA CYS A 192 -11.04 -0.08 6.44
C CYS A 192 -10.95 -0.47 7.91
N ALA A 193 -11.32 0.47 8.77
CA ALA A 193 -11.66 0.20 10.14
C ALA A 193 -12.98 0.84 10.52
N ALA A 194 -13.76 0.15 11.36
CA ALA A 194 -14.91 0.77 12.02
C ALA A 194 -14.41 1.80 13.05
N LEU A 195 -15.09 2.94 13.15
CA LEU A 195 -14.74 4.01 14.09
C LEU A 195 -15.75 4.11 15.23
N GLU A 196 -15.24 4.36 16.44
CA GLU A 196 -16.06 4.73 17.58
C GLU A 196 -16.83 6.02 17.29
N LYS A 197 -18.09 6.08 17.77
CA LYS A 197 -18.90 7.27 17.63
C LYS A 197 -18.28 8.43 18.39
N THR A 198 -17.87 9.45 17.65
CA THR A 198 -17.44 10.74 18.18
C THR A 198 -18.48 11.81 17.82
N THR A 199 -18.41 12.97 18.48
CA THR A 199 -19.26 14.11 18.11
C THR A 199 -18.57 14.87 16.99
N SER A 200 -19.27 15.10 15.88
CA SER A 200 -18.74 15.93 14.80
C SER A 200 -18.53 17.37 15.25
N THR A 201 -17.41 17.96 14.84
CA THR A 201 -17.09 19.38 15.06
C THR A 201 -17.61 20.27 13.93
N GLY A 202 -18.09 19.69 12.83
CA GLY A 202 -18.43 20.41 11.61
C GLY A 202 -17.22 20.90 10.79
N ALA A 203 -16.00 20.52 11.18
CA ALA A 203 -14.79 20.86 10.44
C ALA A 203 -14.83 20.30 9.01
N LYS A 204 -14.21 21.05 8.07
CA LYS A 204 -14.10 20.65 6.66
C LYS A 204 -12.68 20.17 6.39
N SER A 205 -12.56 19.08 5.64
CA SER A 205 -11.26 18.67 5.15
C SER A 205 -10.81 19.56 3.99
N LYS A 206 -9.54 19.94 3.98
CA LYS A 206 -8.88 20.59 2.84
C LYS A 206 -8.67 19.64 1.66
N PHE A 207 -8.83 18.34 1.88
CA PHE A 207 -8.73 17.30 0.85
C PHE A 207 -10.09 16.90 0.27
N ALA A 208 -11.21 17.46 0.77
CA ALA A 208 -12.54 17.09 0.35
C ALA A 208 -12.74 17.24 -1.18
N VAL A 209 -13.48 16.31 -1.77
CA VAL A 209 -13.88 16.32 -3.18
C VAL A 209 -15.40 16.26 -3.26
N GLY A 210 -16.01 17.03 -4.18
CA GLY A 210 -17.45 16.94 -4.44
C GLY A 210 -18.39 17.81 -3.57
N GLY A 211 -17.94 18.97 -3.07
CA GLY A 211 -18.80 19.98 -2.42
C GLY A 211 -18.39 21.40 -2.79
N SER A 212 -19.36 22.29 -3.02
CA SER A 212 -19.16 23.66 -3.55
C SER A 212 -18.16 24.52 -2.78
N SER A 213 -17.31 25.18 -3.59
CA SER A 213 -16.61 26.46 -3.39
C SER A 213 -15.64 26.65 -2.22
N GLY A 214 -14.35 26.78 -2.57
CA GLY A 214 -13.45 27.74 -1.92
C GLY A 214 -12.06 27.21 -1.55
N GLY A 215 -11.17 27.05 -2.53
CA GLY A 215 -9.73 26.91 -2.25
C GLY A 215 -9.00 26.12 -3.33
N ALA A 216 -8.20 26.81 -4.14
CA ALA A 216 -7.33 26.20 -5.14
C ALA A 216 -6.41 25.16 -4.48
N GLY A 217 -6.58 23.90 -4.87
CA GLY A 217 -5.65 22.83 -4.54
C GLY A 217 -4.31 23.11 -5.22
N ASN A 218 -3.39 23.72 -4.48
CA ASN A 218 -1.98 23.65 -4.80
C ASN A 218 -1.35 22.65 -3.83
N SER A 219 -0.87 21.54 -4.39
CA SER A 219 0.04 20.59 -3.75
C SER A 219 1.09 21.37 -2.94
N THR A 220 1.13 21.14 -1.63
CA THR A 220 2.17 21.73 -0.78
C THR A 220 2.67 20.67 0.18
N THR A 221 3.88 20.20 -0.09
CA THR A 221 4.75 19.46 0.83
C THR A 221 4.99 20.31 2.09
N PRO A 222 4.86 19.80 3.32
CA PRO A 222 5.17 20.60 4.51
C PRO A 222 6.68 20.78 4.68
N ALA A 223 7.14 22.03 4.68
CA ALA A 223 8.42 22.44 5.24
C ALA A 223 8.19 23.07 6.64
N THR A 224 9.13 22.79 7.55
CA THR A 224 9.11 23.05 9.00
C THR A 224 9.35 24.52 9.39
N ASP A 225 8.67 24.92 10.48
CA ASP A 225 8.86 26.04 11.45
C ASP A 225 9.05 27.50 11.01
N SER A 226 8.12 28.38 11.43
CA SER A 226 8.32 29.30 12.58
C SER A 226 7.20 30.35 12.69
N SER A 227 6.84 30.64 13.95
CA SER A 227 5.89 31.65 14.45
C SER A 227 5.97 33.04 13.81
N SER A 228 4.80 33.69 13.65
CA SER A 228 4.44 34.92 14.39
C SER A 228 3.03 35.39 14.02
N SER A 229 2.30 35.76 15.06
CA SER A 229 1.00 36.43 15.12
C SER A 229 0.90 37.74 14.33
N GLU A 230 -0.28 38.04 13.77
CA GLU A 230 -1.13 39.16 14.22
C GLU A 230 -2.48 39.26 13.49
N GLN A 231 -3.38 39.91 14.20
CA GLN A 231 -4.83 40.12 14.06
C GLN A 231 -5.15 41.36 13.21
N THR A 232 -6.31 41.39 12.54
CA THR A 232 -7.25 42.55 12.36
C THR A 232 -8.37 42.16 11.37
N THR A 233 -9.62 42.02 11.84
CA THR A 233 -10.76 42.98 11.83
C THR A 233 -11.47 43.20 10.49
N ASP A 234 -12.72 42.74 10.48
CA ASP A 234 -13.96 43.46 10.12
C ASP A 234 -14.53 43.56 8.69
N SER A 235 -15.85 43.33 8.71
CA SER A 235 -16.94 44.00 7.98
C SER A 235 -17.49 43.41 6.68
N SER A 236 -18.66 42.79 6.84
CA SER A 236 -19.93 43.02 6.12
C SER A 236 -19.89 43.69 4.75
N SER A 237 -20.50 43.03 3.76
CA SER A 237 -21.62 43.65 3.03
C SER A 237 -22.48 42.62 2.30
N SER A 238 -23.77 42.63 2.59
CA SER A 238 -24.83 42.01 1.82
C SER A 238 -25.02 42.73 0.49
N THR A 239 -25.25 42.02 -0.59
CA THR A 239 -26.15 42.47 -1.66
C THR A 239 -26.76 41.26 -2.36
N GLU A 240 -28.09 41.20 -2.26
CA GLU A 240 -28.95 40.36 -3.07
C GLU A 240 -28.83 40.78 -4.54
N GLN A 241 -28.79 39.81 -5.45
CA GLN A 241 -29.19 40.05 -6.83
C GLN A 241 -29.99 38.86 -7.34
N THR A 242 -31.30 39.07 -7.35
CA THR A 242 -32.29 38.36 -8.15
C THR A 242 -32.05 38.68 -9.62
N THR A 243 -31.94 37.68 -10.49
CA THR A 243 -32.31 37.83 -11.91
C THR A 243 -32.70 36.50 -12.54
N ASP A 244 -34.00 36.42 -12.84
CA ASP A 244 -34.74 35.72 -13.90
C ASP A 244 -34.20 34.43 -14.57
N ALA A 245 -35.07 33.42 -14.46
CA ALA A 245 -35.17 32.27 -15.33
C ALA A 245 -35.67 32.65 -16.74
N PRO A 246 -35.35 31.83 -17.75
CA PRO A 246 -36.28 31.60 -18.85
C PRO A 246 -36.60 30.11 -19.02
N THR A 247 -37.89 29.83 -18.82
CA THR A 247 -38.82 29.12 -19.72
C THR A 247 -38.35 27.86 -20.45
N ALA A 248 -39.07 26.79 -20.09
CA ALA A 248 -39.16 25.51 -20.77
C ALA A 248 -39.51 25.62 -22.27
N GLN A 249 -38.82 24.82 -23.08
CA GLN A 249 -39.37 24.32 -24.33
C GLN A 249 -39.54 22.81 -24.24
N THR A 250 -40.79 22.40 -24.24
CA THR A 250 -41.26 21.09 -24.66
C THR A 250 -41.16 21.03 -26.19
N THR A 251 -40.85 19.86 -26.77
CA THR A 251 -41.62 19.20 -27.86
C THR A 251 -40.75 18.19 -28.62
N ASP A 252 -41.27 16.96 -28.62
CA ASP A 252 -41.21 15.84 -29.56
C ASP A 252 -39.94 15.07 -29.93
N ALA A 253 -39.99 13.79 -29.58
CA ALA A 253 -39.37 12.66 -30.26
C ALA A 253 -39.86 12.54 -31.71
N PRO A 254 -39.02 11.97 -32.60
CA PRO A 254 -39.45 10.69 -33.16
C PRO A 254 -38.33 9.67 -33.46
N THR A 255 -38.77 8.41 -33.40
CA THR A 255 -38.45 7.30 -34.32
C THR A 255 -37.08 6.60 -34.25
N SER A 256 -37.18 5.33 -33.87
CA SER A 256 -36.23 4.23 -34.05
C SER A 256 -35.75 4.10 -35.50
N THR A 257 -34.46 3.85 -35.68
CA THR A 257 -33.89 3.30 -36.92
C THR A 257 -32.73 2.37 -36.59
N GLU A 258 -32.54 1.39 -37.47
CA GLU A 258 -31.94 0.06 -37.37
C GLU A 258 -30.55 -0.10 -36.76
N ALA A 259 -30.35 -1.31 -36.25
CA ALA A 259 -29.08 -1.92 -35.90
C ALA A 259 -28.16 -2.07 -37.12
N PRO A 260 -26.86 -1.73 -37.02
CA PRO A 260 -25.87 -2.12 -38.02
C PRO A 260 -25.39 -3.54 -37.77
N SER A 261 -25.40 -4.32 -38.84
CA SER A 261 -24.86 -5.68 -38.92
C SER A 261 -23.34 -5.70 -38.72
N THR A 262 -22.88 -6.72 -37.99
CA THR A 262 -21.48 -7.12 -37.79
C THR A 262 -20.74 -7.38 -39.11
N PRO A 263 -19.55 -6.78 -39.34
CA PRO A 263 -18.58 -7.32 -40.29
C PRO A 263 -17.70 -8.37 -39.59
N SER A 264 -17.53 -9.50 -40.27
CA SER A 264 -16.67 -10.62 -39.87
C SER A 264 -15.19 -10.23 -39.73
N SER A 265 -14.54 -10.85 -38.75
CA SER A 265 -13.10 -10.79 -38.48
C SER A 265 -12.25 -11.22 -39.68
N PRO A 266 -11.16 -10.51 -39.99
CA PRO A 266 -10.04 -11.11 -40.70
C PRO A 266 -9.28 -12.05 -39.74
N ALA A 267 -8.96 -13.25 -40.21
CA ALA A 267 -8.02 -14.14 -39.54
C ALA A 267 -6.63 -13.52 -39.54
N THR A 268 -6.08 -13.24 -38.36
CA THR A 268 -4.69 -12.79 -38.20
C THR A 268 -3.81 -14.01 -37.92
N ASP A 269 -2.76 -14.16 -38.72
CA ASP A 269 -1.75 -15.20 -38.58
C ASP A 269 -1.12 -15.24 -37.17
N ALA A 270 -0.88 -16.46 -36.69
CA ALA A 270 -0.23 -16.72 -35.42
C ALA A 270 1.20 -16.14 -35.39
N PRO A 271 1.59 -15.43 -34.32
CA PRO A 271 2.98 -15.00 -34.15
C PRO A 271 3.89 -16.22 -33.98
N SER A 272 4.92 -16.30 -34.81
CA SER A 272 6.01 -17.27 -34.64
C SER A 272 6.77 -16.95 -33.35
N THR A 273 6.96 -17.96 -32.51
CA THR A 273 7.77 -17.93 -31.29
C THR A 273 9.20 -17.45 -31.61
N PRO A 274 9.74 -16.41 -30.94
CA PRO A 274 11.16 -16.12 -31.01
C PRO A 274 11.92 -17.18 -30.21
N SER A 275 12.91 -17.82 -30.86
CA SER A 275 13.88 -18.69 -30.18
C SER A 275 14.70 -17.86 -29.20
N SER A 276 14.66 -18.23 -27.91
CA SER A 276 15.54 -17.65 -26.89
C SER A 276 17.02 -17.85 -27.24
N PRO A 277 17.90 -16.88 -26.99
CA PRO A 277 19.34 -17.08 -27.06
C PRO A 277 19.78 -18.09 -25.99
N ALA A 278 20.66 -19.01 -26.37
CA ALA A 278 21.33 -19.90 -25.44
C ALA A 278 22.24 -19.09 -24.51
N THR A 279 21.88 -19.03 -23.23
CA THR A 279 22.73 -18.46 -22.18
C THR A 279 23.84 -19.47 -21.86
N ASP A 280 25.09 -19.06 -21.99
CA ASP A 280 26.26 -19.81 -21.53
C ASP A 280 26.14 -20.14 -20.04
N ALA A 281 26.37 -21.41 -19.70
CA ALA A 281 26.42 -21.87 -18.33
C ALA A 281 27.62 -21.24 -17.59
N PRO A 282 27.47 -20.78 -16.34
CA PRO A 282 28.60 -20.28 -15.56
C PRO A 282 29.57 -21.41 -15.23
N ALA A 283 30.86 -21.10 -15.33
CA ALA A 283 31.94 -21.99 -14.90
C ALA A 283 31.79 -22.38 -13.41
N PRO A 284 32.13 -23.62 -13.03
CA PRO A 284 32.02 -24.05 -11.63
C PRO A 284 32.98 -23.25 -10.76
N THR A 285 32.42 -22.58 -9.75
CA THR A 285 33.20 -21.97 -8.67
C THR A 285 33.74 -23.09 -7.77
N GLU A 286 35.05 -23.08 -7.56
CA GLU A 286 35.78 -24.01 -6.69
C GLU A 286 35.28 -23.89 -5.24
N ALA A 287 34.94 -25.02 -4.62
CA ALA A 287 34.52 -25.06 -3.22
C ALA A 287 35.71 -24.73 -2.30
N PRO A 288 35.52 -23.94 -1.22
CA PRO A 288 36.57 -23.73 -0.25
C PRO A 288 36.86 -25.03 0.51
N ALA A 289 38.15 -25.34 0.66
CA ALA A 289 38.64 -26.46 1.44
C ALA A 289 38.20 -26.33 2.91
N THR A 290 37.54 -27.36 3.42
CA THR A 290 37.32 -27.58 4.86
C THR A 290 38.65 -27.75 5.58
N GLU A 291 39.02 -26.78 6.41
CA GLU A 291 40.05 -26.99 7.43
C GLU A 291 39.44 -27.77 8.62
N SER A 292 40.08 -28.89 8.95
CA SER A 292 39.77 -29.72 10.12
C SER A 292 40.01 -28.94 11.43
N PRO A 293 39.25 -29.21 12.50
CA PRO A 293 39.43 -28.53 13.77
C PRO A 293 40.76 -28.92 14.44
N VAL A 294 41.50 -27.91 14.87
CA VAL A 294 42.69 -28.06 15.72
C VAL A 294 42.27 -28.61 17.08
N VAL A 295 42.70 -29.83 17.38
CA VAL A 295 42.57 -30.47 18.69
C VAL A 295 43.61 -29.87 19.63
N THR A 296 43.16 -29.12 20.65
CA THR A 296 44.03 -28.70 21.76
C THR A 296 44.16 -29.85 22.76
N PRO A 297 45.36 -30.32 23.13
CA PRO A 297 45.52 -31.36 24.14
C PRO A 297 45.23 -30.83 25.55
N ALA A 298 44.47 -31.61 26.32
CA ALA A 298 44.34 -31.44 27.76
C ALA A 298 45.66 -31.78 28.47
N ALA A 299 46.04 -30.97 29.45
CA ALA A 299 47.16 -31.24 30.33
C ALA A 299 46.77 -32.26 31.40
N ASP A 300 47.60 -33.30 31.51
CA ASP A 300 47.53 -34.35 32.51
C ASP A 300 48.02 -33.85 33.89
N THR A 301 47.45 -34.49 34.89
CA THR A 301 47.50 -34.29 36.33
C THR A 301 48.82 -34.70 36.99
N GLY A 302 49.16 -34.11 38.15
CA GLY A 302 50.18 -34.70 39.03
C GLY A 302 50.69 -33.88 40.22
N ALA A 303 50.07 -34.11 41.39
CA ALA A 303 50.63 -34.12 42.75
C ALA A 303 50.78 -32.85 43.62
N SER A 304 49.88 -32.79 44.63
CA SER A 304 50.09 -32.59 46.08
C SER A 304 50.95 -31.43 46.62
N GLN A 305 50.31 -30.54 47.39
CA GLN A 305 50.52 -30.45 48.84
C GLN A 305 49.46 -29.56 49.56
N THR A 306 49.20 -29.95 50.80
CA THR A 306 48.23 -29.48 51.82
C THR A 306 48.50 -28.07 52.37
N SER A 307 47.45 -27.33 52.76
CA SER A 307 47.19 -26.87 54.16
C SER A 307 46.10 -25.78 54.25
N ASP A 308 45.45 -25.77 55.41
CA ASP A 308 44.24 -25.07 55.86
C ASP A 308 44.12 -23.55 55.63
N THR A 309 42.90 -23.04 55.42
CA THR A 309 42.10 -22.40 56.50
C THR A 309 40.79 -21.74 56.00
N SER A 310 39.74 -21.98 56.80
CA SER A 310 38.36 -21.53 56.81
C SER A 310 38.07 -20.02 56.59
N LYS A 311 36.94 -19.67 55.93
CA LYS A 311 35.71 -19.13 56.58
C LYS A 311 34.66 -18.49 55.64
N CYS A 312 33.41 -18.88 55.91
CA CYS A 312 32.17 -18.09 56.02
C CYS A 312 31.43 -17.58 54.76
N SER A 313 30.36 -18.31 54.44
CA SER A 313 29.12 -17.87 53.80
C SER A 313 28.20 -17.06 54.74
N VAL A 314 27.53 -16.01 54.26
CA VAL A 314 26.21 -15.58 54.78
C VAL A 314 25.31 -15.01 53.67
N ARG A 315 24.05 -15.47 53.68
CA ARG A 315 22.92 -15.09 52.81
C ARG A 315 21.91 -14.27 53.64
N ARG A 316 21.46 -13.15 53.07
CA ARG A 316 20.17 -12.40 53.20
C ARG A 316 19.39 -12.35 54.54
N ARG A 317 18.91 -11.15 54.87
CA ARG A 317 17.62 -10.90 55.55
C ARG A 317 16.82 -9.78 54.86
N ARG A 318 15.51 -9.98 54.69
CA ARG A 318 14.46 -8.94 54.49
C ARG A 318 13.92 -8.56 55.88
N ARG A 319 13.91 -7.26 56.19
CA ARG A 319 12.74 -6.35 56.32
C ARG A 319 11.67 -6.78 57.34
N ASN A 320 11.50 -5.92 58.35
CA ASN A 320 10.18 -5.42 58.75
C ASN A 320 9.73 -4.36 57.74
#